data_AF-A0A3S2VH97-F1
#
_entry.id   AF-A0A3S2VH97-F1
#
_cell.length_a   1.000
_cell.length_b   1.000
_cell.length_c   1.000
_cell.angle_alpha   90.00
_cell.angle_beta   90.00
_cell.angle_gamma   90.00
#
_symmetry.space_group_name_H-M   'P 1'
#
loop_
_entity.id
_entity.type
_entity.pdbx_description
1 polymer ?
#
loop_
_entity_poly.entity_id
_entity_poly.type
_entity_poly.pdbx_seq_one_letter_code
_entity_poly.pdbx_strand_id
1 'polypeptide(L)'
;MRRATAARGFRRRRDCANVPAERPERPTSSMVRLSLAAVLALAACVPQPQVARFAEPALAPTGAPSPDDADPSVCHARDDTPAVIETVTEQRLVAEAVVDADGAVVTPARYRTETQQRIVEGRAPIWFETPCRWVFTEDFIASLQRALIARDLMAGPATGEMDDRTRRALRAFQRDQGLNTDKLSTAGAKRLGLLIYERDDLPG
;
A
#
# COMPACT_ATOMS: atom_id res chain seq x y z
N MET A 1 -61.62 -24.25 7.22
CA MET A 1 -61.92 -23.42 6.02
C MET A 1 -60.61 -23.03 5.35
N ARG A 2 -60.54 -23.38 4.05
CA ARG A 2 -59.72 -22.84 2.93
C ARG A 2 -58.19 -22.61 3.09
N ARG A 3 -57.49 -23.44 2.30
CA ARG A 3 -56.11 -23.36 1.78
C ARG A 3 -55.75 -22.02 1.13
N ALA A 4 -54.44 -21.71 1.09
CA ALA A 4 -53.63 -21.24 -0.05
C ALA A 4 -52.38 -20.48 0.48
N THR A 5 -51.17 -20.43 -0.09
CA THR A 5 -50.42 -21.14 -1.14
C THR A 5 -48.98 -20.59 -1.03
N ALA A 6 -47.99 -21.40 -1.40
CA ALA A 6 -46.56 -21.08 -1.43
C ALA A 6 -46.12 -20.08 -2.53
N ALA A 7 -44.97 -19.43 -2.33
CA ALA A 7 -44.07 -18.92 -3.38
C ALA A 7 -42.64 -18.77 -2.79
N ARG A 8 -41.64 -19.64 -3.06
CA ARG A 8 -40.67 -19.59 -4.20
C ARG A 8 -40.38 -18.14 -4.62
N GLY A 9 -39.20 -17.55 -4.46
CA GLY A 9 -37.84 -18.02 -4.75
C GLY A 9 -37.36 -17.33 -6.03
N PHE A 10 -36.36 -16.43 -5.98
CA PHE A 10 -35.61 -16.04 -7.18
C PHE A 10 -34.21 -15.52 -6.86
N ARG A 11 -33.21 -16.39 -7.07
CA ARG A 11 -31.80 -16.04 -7.26
C ARG A 11 -31.68 -15.27 -8.58
N ARG A 12 -31.09 -14.08 -8.60
CA ARG A 12 -30.54 -13.52 -9.84
C ARG A 12 -29.05 -13.85 -9.94
N ARG A 13 -28.76 -15.00 -10.55
CA ARG A 13 -27.54 -15.16 -11.35
C ARG A 13 -27.68 -14.22 -12.54
N ARG A 14 -26.74 -13.30 -12.73
CA ARG A 14 -26.55 -12.66 -14.03
C ARG A 14 -25.68 -13.62 -14.83
N ASP A 15 -26.35 -14.56 -15.48
CA ASP A 15 -25.76 -15.40 -16.51
C ASP A 15 -25.42 -14.49 -17.70
N CYS A 16 -24.16 -14.51 -18.11
CA CYS A 16 -23.68 -13.89 -19.33
C CYS A 16 -24.53 -14.41 -20.50
N ALA A 17 -25.14 -13.47 -21.22
CA ALA A 17 -25.94 -13.74 -22.39
C ALA A 17 -25.15 -14.58 -23.40
N ASN A 18 -25.72 -15.73 -23.73
CA ASN A 18 -25.39 -16.58 -24.86
C ASN A 18 -25.62 -15.77 -26.16
N VAL A 19 -24.55 -15.39 -26.85
CA VAL A 19 -24.63 -14.77 -28.18
C VAL A 19 -24.67 -15.90 -29.22
N PRO A 20 -25.70 -15.98 -30.08
CA PRO A 20 -25.74 -16.99 -31.13
C PRO A 20 -24.65 -16.70 -32.17
N ALA A 21 -23.84 -17.72 -32.47
CA ALA A 21 -22.85 -17.68 -33.53
C ALA A 21 -23.56 -17.81 -34.90
N GLU A 22 -23.75 -16.69 -35.59
CA GLU A 22 -24.07 -16.69 -37.01
C GLU A 22 -22.85 -17.15 -37.81
N ARG A 23 -23.03 -18.18 -38.66
CA ARG A 23 -22.04 -18.66 -39.61
C ARG A 23 -22.13 -17.80 -40.88
N PRO A 24 -21.13 -16.96 -41.21
CA PRO A 24 -21.09 -16.34 -42.52
C PRO A 24 -20.61 -17.36 -43.57
N GLU A 25 -21.31 -17.36 -44.70
CA GLU A 25 -21.02 -18.14 -45.88
C GLU A 25 -19.65 -17.79 -46.49
N ARG A 26 -18.98 -18.78 -47.07
CA ARG A 26 -17.65 -18.61 -47.68
C ARG A 26 -17.77 -18.25 -49.17
N PRO A 27 -17.35 -17.06 -49.60
CA PRO A 27 -16.87 -16.87 -50.95
C PRO A 27 -15.34 -16.97 -50.99
N THR A 28 -14.87 -17.82 -51.88
CA THR A 28 -13.48 -17.98 -52.32
C THR A 28 -12.94 -16.66 -52.87
N SER A 29 -11.98 -16.04 -52.19
CA SER A 29 -11.14 -15.01 -52.82
C SER A 29 -9.82 -14.84 -52.06
N SER A 30 -8.78 -15.50 -52.58
CA SER A 30 -7.43 -15.53 -52.01
C SER A 30 -6.76 -14.14 -51.97
N MET A 31 -7.33 -13.13 -52.65
CA MET A 31 -6.83 -11.76 -52.65
C MET A 31 -7.26 -10.94 -51.43
N VAL A 32 -8.39 -11.26 -50.79
CA VAL A 32 -8.91 -10.53 -49.60
C VAL A 32 -8.11 -10.87 -48.34
N ARG A 33 -7.56 -12.09 -48.26
CA ARG A 33 -6.76 -12.54 -47.12
C ARG A 33 -5.41 -11.81 -47.01
N LEU A 34 -4.82 -11.45 -48.15
CA LEU A 34 -3.55 -10.71 -48.19
C LEU A 34 -3.75 -9.24 -47.77
N SER A 35 -4.88 -8.65 -48.13
CA SER A 35 -5.23 -7.27 -47.77
C SER A 35 -5.63 -7.15 -46.29
N LEU A 36 -6.36 -8.13 -45.74
CA LEU A 36 -6.76 -8.12 -44.32
C LEU A 36 -5.56 -8.31 -43.37
N ALA A 37 -4.58 -9.13 -43.73
CA ALA A 37 -3.34 -9.30 -42.95
C ALA A 37 -2.46 -8.04 -42.95
N ALA A 38 -2.40 -7.32 -44.07
CA ALA A 38 -1.69 -6.05 -44.15
C ALA A 38 -2.34 -4.97 -43.28
N VAL A 39 -3.68 -4.88 -43.25
CA VAL A 39 -4.40 -3.90 -42.41
C VAL A 39 -4.25 -4.19 -40.91
N LEU A 40 -4.22 -5.46 -40.49
CA LEU A 40 -3.96 -5.80 -39.07
C LEU A 40 -2.53 -5.49 -38.62
N ALA A 41 -1.54 -5.59 -39.51
CA ALA A 41 -0.14 -5.27 -39.18
C ALA A 41 0.09 -3.76 -38.96
N LEU A 42 -0.68 -2.88 -39.61
CA LEU A 42 -0.57 -1.43 -39.42
C LEU A 42 -1.25 -0.91 -38.14
N ALA A 43 -2.15 -1.68 -37.50
CA ALA A 43 -2.82 -1.26 -36.27
C ALA A 43 -1.99 -1.45 -34.99
N ALA A 44 -0.85 -2.16 -35.07
CA ALA A 44 0.00 -2.48 -33.92
C ALA A 44 0.88 -1.31 -33.45
N CYS A 45 0.98 -0.23 -34.22
CA CYS A 45 1.82 0.94 -33.90
C CYS A 45 1.04 2.16 -33.39
N VAL A 46 -0.24 2.01 -33.03
CA VAL A 46 -0.94 3.11 -32.36
C VAL A 46 -0.44 3.18 -30.90
N PRO A 47 0.24 4.27 -30.48
CA PRO A 47 0.53 4.46 -29.07
C PRO A 47 -0.80 4.48 -28.34
N GLN A 48 -1.02 3.49 -27.46
CA GLN A 48 -2.24 3.47 -26.67
C GLN A 48 -2.29 4.78 -25.88
N PRO A 49 -3.42 5.51 -25.90
CA PRO A 49 -3.55 6.68 -25.05
C PRO A 49 -3.32 6.19 -23.62
N GLN A 50 -2.29 6.72 -22.99
CA GLN A 50 -2.07 6.57 -21.57
C GLN A 50 -3.30 7.16 -20.89
N VAL A 51 -4.26 6.29 -20.53
CA VAL A 51 -5.28 6.67 -19.55
C VAL A 51 -4.51 7.16 -18.34
N ALA A 52 -4.69 8.44 -18.00
CA ALA A 52 -4.06 9.04 -16.84
C ALA A 52 -4.32 8.10 -15.65
N ARG A 53 -3.27 7.42 -15.19
CA ARG A 53 -3.40 6.55 -14.02
C ARG A 53 -3.60 7.49 -12.85
N PHE A 54 -4.69 7.32 -12.13
CA PHE A 54 -4.91 8.01 -10.87
C PHE A 54 -3.68 7.77 -9.98
N ALA A 55 -2.95 8.84 -9.64
CA ALA A 55 -1.82 8.77 -8.75
C ALA A 55 -2.35 8.76 -7.32
N GLU A 56 -2.21 7.62 -6.65
CA GLU A 56 -2.66 7.50 -5.26
C GLU A 56 -1.77 8.36 -4.35
N PRO A 57 -2.32 9.25 -3.49
CA PRO A 57 -1.52 10.13 -2.66
C PRO A 57 -0.57 9.35 -1.78
N ALA A 58 0.68 9.79 -1.70
CA ALA A 58 1.71 9.10 -0.93
C ALA A 58 1.35 9.05 0.57
N LEU A 59 1.50 7.87 1.18
CA LEU A 59 1.53 7.70 2.63
C LEU A 59 2.97 7.91 3.09
N ALA A 60 3.46 9.13 2.92
CA ALA A 60 4.73 9.56 3.47
C ALA A 60 4.45 10.64 4.50
N PRO A 61 5.30 10.80 5.53
CA PRO A 61 5.34 12.07 6.19
C PRO A 61 5.70 13.09 5.12
N THR A 62 4.72 13.90 4.74
CA THR A 62 5.00 15.15 4.04
C THR A 62 6.07 15.81 4.90
N GLY A 63 7.15 16.33 4.32
CA GLY A 63 8.13 17.14 5.06
C GLY A 63 7.53 18.45 5.57
N ALA A 64 6.27 18.42 5.98
CA ALA A 64 5.45 19.49 6.46
C ALA A 64 6.17 20.14 7.63
N PRO A 65 6.14 21.48 7.67
CA PRO A 65 6.79 22.23 8.73
C PRO A 65 6.17 21.85 10.09
N SER A 66 6.88 22.19 11.15
CA SER A 66 6.29 22.27 12.49
C SER A 66 4.93 22.98 12.41
N PRO A 67 3.92 22.62 13.23
CA PRO A 67 2.61 23.29 13.23
C PRO A 67 2.66 24.82 13.33
N ASP A 68 3.80 25.37 13.74
CA ASP A 68 4.08 26.80 13.80
C ASP A 68 3.95 27.51 12.43
N ASP A 69 4.06 26.78 11.31
CA ASP A 69 3.92 27.32 9.94
C ASP A 69 2.70 26.75 9.17
N ALA A 70 1.77 26.06 9.84
CA ALA A 70 0.64 25.38 9.19
C ALA A 70 -0.58 26.30 9.01
N ASP A 71 -1.31 26.10 7.91
CA ASP A 71 -2.65 26.70 7.72
C ASP A 71 -3.58 26.24 8.86
N PRO A 72 -4.24 27.15 9.61
CA PRO A 72 -5.08 26.80 10.74
C PRO A 72 -6.31 25.94 10.36
N SER A 73 -6.65 25.84 9.08
CA SER A 73 -7.73 24.98 8.58
C SER A 73 -7.32 23.51 8.38
N VAL A 74 -6.01 23.21 8.35
CA VAL A 74 -5.48 21.85 8.14
C VAL A 74 -5.04 21.25 9.47
N CYS A 75 -5.51 20.05 9.77
CA CYS A 75 -5.12 19.33 10.97
C CYS A 75 -3.88 18.47 10.72
N HIS A 76 -2.91 18.57 11.62
CA HIS A 76 -1.68 17.79 11.59
C HIS A 76 -1.57 16.86 12.78
N ALA A 77 -1.05 15.67 12.54
CA ALA A 77 -0.65 14.72 13.58
C ALA A 77 0.88 14.68 13.68
N ARG A 78 1.37 14.68 14.91
CA ARG A 78 2.76 14.33 15.23
C ARG A 78 2.86 12.85 15.56
N ASP A 79 3.84 12.14 15.03
CA ASP A 79 4.31 10.87 15.59
C ASP A 79 5.84 10.85 15.60
N ASP A 80 6.45 9.86 16.24
CA ASP A 80 7.89 9.70 16.29
C ASP A 80 8.27 8.39 15.59
N THR A 81 9.08 8.47 14.52
CA THR A 81 9.54 7.25 13.84
C THR A 81 10.38 6.40 14.79
N PRO A 82 10.20 5.07 14.81
CA PRO A 82 11.05 4.21 15.63
C PRO A 82 12.49 4.26 15.10
N ALA A 83 13.46 4.21 16.01
CA ALA A 83 14.87 4.15 15.64
C ALA A 83 15.19 2.85 14.88
N VAL A 84 16.01 2.94 13.85
CA VAL A 84 16.52 1.79 13.11
C VAL A 84 17.81 1.32 13.77
N ILE A 85 17.77 0.14 14.37
CA ILE A 85 18.91 -0.50 15.06
C ILE A 85 19.45 -1.62 14.18
N GLU A 86 20.73 -1.57 13.88
CA GLU A 86 21.45 -2.64 13.19
C GLU A 86 22.31 -3.41 14.20
N THR A 87 22.30 -4.74 14.10
CA THR A 87 23.22 -5.59 14.85
C THR A 87 24.42 -5.89 13.96
N VAL A 88 25.55 -5.25 14.25
CA VAL A 88 26.77 -5.41 13.46
C VAL A 88 27.66 -6.42 14.15
N THR A 89 28.07 -7.46 13.42
CA THR A 89 29.05 -8.46 13.87
C THR A 89 30.37 -8.22 13.13
N GLU A 90 31.42 -7.88 13.87
CA GLU A 90 32.73 -7.58 13.32
C GLU A 90 33.78 -8.56 13.87
N GLN A 91 34.78 -8.92 13.05
CA GLN A 91 35.93 -9.69 13.49
C GLN A 91 37.07 -8.73 13.86
N ARG A 92 37.30 -8.54 15.15
CA ARG A 92 38.40 -7.70 15.65
C ARG A 92 39.66 -8.54 15.77
N LEU A 93 40.74 -8.10 15.14
CA LEU A 93 42.07 -8.71 15.31
C LEU A 93 42.53 -8.51 16.76
N VAL A 94 42.84 -9.60 17.45
CA VAL A 94 43.28 -9.60 18.86
C VAL A 94 44.78 -9.83 18.97
N ALA A 95 45.34 -10.64 18.06
CA ALA A 95 46.77 -10.85 17.96
C ALA A 95 47.14 -10.98 16.50
N GLU A 96 48.16 -10.24 16.06
CA GLU A 96 48.70 -10.35 14.71
C GLU A 96 49.39 -11.70 14.49
N ALA A 97 49.60 -12.04 13.23
CA ALA A 97 50.43 -13.19 12.89
C ALA A 97 51.90 -12.88 13.18
N VAL A 98 52.61 -13.82 13.77
CA VAL A 98 54.06 -13.73 13.95
C VAL A 98 54.73 -14.44 12.77
N VAL A 99 55.65 -13.75 12.11
CA VAL A 99 56.46 -14.26 10.99
C VAL A 99 57.93 -14.35 11.39
N ASP A 100 58.66 -15.31 10.81
CA ASP A 100 60.11 -15.43 10.98
C ASP A 100 60.90 -14.54 10.00
N ALA A 101 62.23 -14.60 10.07
CA ALA A 101 63.13 -13.82 9.23
C ALA A 101 63.05 -14.19 7.74
N ASP A 102 62.56 -15.38 7.42
CA ASP A 102 62.37 -15.88 6.05
C ASP A 102 60.96 -15.56 5.52
N GLY A 103 60.12 -14.91 6.35
CA GLY A 103 58.76 -14.50 6.01
C GLY A 103 57.70 -15.59 6.20
N ALA A 104 58.05 -16.74 6.79
CA ALA A 104 57.08 -17.80 7.06
C ALA A 104 56.30 -17.51 8.35
N VAL A 105 54.99 -17.81 8.33
CA VAL A 105 54.10 -17.58 9.48
C VAL A 105 54.35 -18.64 10.55
N VAL A 106 54.89 -18.21 11.69
CA VAL A 106 55.17 -19.05 12.86
C VAL A 106 53.95 -19.17 13.77
N THR A 107 53.15 -18.11 13.89
CA THR A 107 51.90 -18.12 14.66
C THR A 107 50.83 -17.38 13.88
N PRO A 108 49.66 -17.98 13.60
CA PRO A 108 48.61 -17.32 12.86
C PRO A 108 47.96 -16.20 13.67
N ALA A 109 47.40 -15.21 12.97
CA ALA A 109 46.59 -14.17 13.56
C ALA A 109 45.38 -14.76 14.31
N ARG A 110 45.02 -14.15 15.44
CA ARG A 110 43.84 -14.51 16.22
C ARG A 110 42.83 -13.38 16.18
N TYR A 111 41.58 -13.73 15.88
CA TYR A 111 40.45 -12.80 15.81
C TYR A 111 39.45 -13.09 16.92
N ARG A 112 38.68 -12.08 17.29
CA ARG A 112 37.53 -12.18 18.18
C ARG A 112 36.32 -11.59 17.49
N THR A 113 35.23 -12.35 17.52
CA THR A 113 33.93 -11.86 17.09
C THR A 113 33.38 -10.89 18.13
N GLU A 114 33.05 -9.67 17.72
CA GLU A 114 32.34 -8.69 18.54
C GLU A 114 30.99 -8.37 17.89
N THR A 115 29.91 -8.44 18.66
CA THR A 115 28.56 -8.08 18.23
C THR A 115 28.12 -6.83 18.96
N GLN A 116 27.74 -5.79 18.22
CA GLN A 116 27.31 -4.51 18.78
C GLN A 116 26.01 -4.03 18.13
N GLN A 117 25.14 -3.42 18.93
CA GLN A 117 23.95 -2.73 18.43
C GLN A 117 24.32 -1.29 18.07
N ARG A 118 24.13 -0.92 16.79
CA ARG A 118 24.40 0.41 16.27
C ARG A 118 23.07 1.06 15.88
N ILE A 119 22.81 2.26 16.40
CA ILE A 119 21.68 3.09 15.97
C ILE A 119 22.07 3.70 14.62
N VAL A 120 21.49 3.21 13.53
CA VAL A 120 21.78 3.70 12.16
C VAL A 120 20.97 4.96 11.88
N GLU A 121 19.74 5.00 12.37
CA GLU A 121 18.85 6.15 12.23
C GLU A 121 18.14 6.39 13.57
N GLY A 122 18.24 7.62 14.08
CA GLY A 122 17.62 8.02 15.33
C GLY A 122 16.10 8.18 15.20
N ARG A 123 15.41 8.18 16.33
CA ARG A 123 14.00 8.60 16.38
C ARG A 123 13.90 10.07 15.97
N ALA A 124 13.07 10.37 14.97
CA ALA A 124 12.77 11.74 14.56
C ALA A 124 11.26 12.00 14.64
N PRO A 125 10.84 13.20 15.06
CA PRO A 125 9.44 13.58 14.98
C PRO A 125 9.05 13.73 13.50
N ILE A 126 7.92 13.13 13.14
CA ILE A 126 7.28 13.29 11.85
C ILE A 126 5.95 14.00 12.02
N TRP A 127 5.64 14.87 11.07
CA TRP A 127 4.36 15.55 10.95
C TRP A 127 3.68 15.12 9.66
N PHE A 128 2.37 14.91 9.73
CA PHE A 128 1.56 14.58 8.55
C PHE A 128 0.14 15.05 8.73
N GLU A 129 -0.55 15.29 7.63
CA GLU A 129 -1.95 15.68 7.64
C GLU A 129 -2.84 14.53 8.12
N THR A 130 -3.81 14.86 8.97
CA THR A 130 -4.78 13.93 9.53
C THR A 130 -6.17 14.54 9.43
N PRO A 131 -7.24 13.73 9.30
CA PRO A 131 -8.59 14.24 9.48
C PRO A 131 -8.70 14.96 10.82
N CYS A 132 -9.41 16.09 10.84
CA CYS A 132 -9.57 16.85 12.06
C CYS A 132 -10.38 16.08 13.12
N ARG A 133 -10.14 16.39 14.40
CA ARG A 133 -10.72 15.66 15.54
C ARG A 133 -12.25 15.54 15.47
N TRP A 134 -12.94 16.57 15.00
CA TRP A 134 -14.41 16.59 14.91
C TRP A 134 -14.97 15.60 13.87
N VAL A 135 -14.14 15.10 12.94
CA VAL A 135 -14.55 14.10 11.95
C VAL A 135 -14.57 12.69 12.56
N PHE A 136 -13.82 12.43 13.65
CA PHE A 136 -13.75 11.14 14.34
C PHE A 136 -15.01 10.86 15.19
N THR A 137 -16.14 10.74 14.50
CA THR A 137 -17.42 10.28 15.05
C THR A 137 -17.45 8.75 15.13
N GLU A 138 -18.39 8.21 15.91
CA GLU A 138 -18.62 6.75 16.00
C GLU A 138 -18.85 6.12 14.61
N ASP A 139 -19.67 6.76 13.77
CA ASP A 139 -19.94 6.28 12.40
C ASP A 139 -18.71 6.31 11.49
N PHE A 140 -17.87 7.35 11.63
CA PHE A 140 -16.62 7.45 10.89
C PHE A 140 -15.64 6.35 11.31
N ILE A 141 -15.50 6.13 12.61
CA ILE A 141 -14.64 5.07 13.14
C ILE A 141 -15.17 3.68 12.76
N ALA A 142 -16.48 3.48 12.79
CA ALA A 142 -17.09 2.22 12.34
C ALA A 142 -16.85 2.00 10.84
N SER A 143 -16.84 3.06 10.03
CA SER A 143 -16.47 3.00 8.61
C SER A 143 -14.99 2.66 8.41
N LEU A 144 -14.10 3.27 9.18
CA LEU A 144 -12.68 2.93 9.22
C LEU A 144 -12.47 1.45 9.57
N GLN A 145 -13.11 0.97 10.62
CA GLN A 145 -13.06 -0.42 11.05
C GLN A 145 -13.56 -1.37 9.96
N ARG A 146 -14.69 -1.07 9.30
CA ARG A 146 -15.17 -1.86 8.16
C ARG A 146 -14.17 -1.89 7.01
N ALA A 147 -13.53 -0.76 6.70
CA ALA A 147 -12.52 -0.68 5.65
C ALA A 147 -11.27 -1.53 5.99
N LEU A 148 -10.86 -1.57 7.26
CA LEU A 148 -9.77 -2.42 7.74
C LEU A 148 -10.14 -3.91 7.76
N ILE A 149 -11.38 -4.24 8.16
CA ILE A 149 -11.89 -5.62 8.13
C ILE A 149 -11.96 -6.15 6.70
N ALA A 150 -12.46 -5.36 5.75
CA ALA A 150 -12.55 -5.74 4.35
C ALA A 150 -11.17 -6.03 3.70
N ARG A 151 -10.09 -5.54 4.32
CA ARG A 151 -8.70 -5.76 3.90
C ARG A 151 -7.98 -6.82 4.73
N ASP A 152 -8.71 -7.55 5.58
CA ASP A 152 -8.19 -8.59 6.47
C ASP A 152 -7.12 -8.09 7.47
N LEU A 153 -7.10 -6.79 7.76
CA LEU A 153 -6.18 -6.18 8.73
C LEU A 153 -6.75 -6.16 10.15
N MET A 154 -8.05 -6.40 10.28
CA MET A 154 -8.76 -6.42 11.54
C MET A 154 -9.90 -7.44 11.47
N ALA A 155 -10.02 -8.36 12.43
CA ALA A 155 -11.23 -9.19 12.57
C ALA A 155 -12.34 -8.51 13.42
N GLY A 156 -13.41 -9.22 13.76
CA GLY A 156 -14.40 -8.76 14.76
C GLY A 156 -15.37 -7.66 14.26
N PRO A 157 -16.27 -7.19 15.13
CA PRO A 157 -17.26 -6.17 14.77
C PRO A 157 -16.65 -4.78 14.63
N ALA A 158 -17.27 -3.93 13.82
CA ALA A 158 -17.01 -2.50 13.81
C ALA A 158 -17.81 -1.84 14.95
N THR A 159 -17.15 -1.56 16.07
CA THR A 159 -17.72 -0.97 17.29
C THR A 159 -17.91 0.54 17.23
N GLY A 160 -17.26 1.24 16.29
CA GLY A 160 -17.23 2.70 16.26
C GLY A 160 -16.30 3.33 17.30
N GLU A 161 -15.57 2.52 18.08
CA GLU A 161 -14.61 2.99 19.07
C GLU A 161 -13.18 2.92 18.54
N MET A 162 -12.41 4.01 18.69
CA MET A 162 -10.99 4.02 18.35
C MET A 162 -10.19 3.31 19.44
N ASP A 163 -10.22 1.97 19.40
CA ASP A 163 -9.55 1.08 20.35
C ASP A 163 -8.15 0.65 19.88
N ASP A 164 -7.44 -0.12 20.71
CA ASP A 164 -6.07 -0.53 20.41
C ASP A 164 -6.01 -1.56 19.27
N ARG A 165 -7.09 -2.32 19.07
CA ARG A 165 -7.24 -3.22 17.92
C ARG A 165 -7.27 -2.41 16.62
N THR A 166 -8.09 -1.36 16.58
CA THR A 166 -8.20 -0.44 15.44
C THR A 166 -6.88 0.26 15.19
N ARG A 167 -6.23 0.79 16.24
CA ARG A 167 -4.89 1.42 16.15
C ARG A 167 -3.82 0.48 15.59
N ARG A 168 -3.78 -0.77 16.03
CA ARG A 168 -2.83 -1.78 15.50
C ARG A 168 -3.09 -2.10 14.04
N ALA A 169 -4.36 -2.31 13.66
CA ALA A 169 -4.75 -2.57 12.27
C ALA A 169 -4.43 -1.38 11.36
N LEU A 170 -4.67 -0.16 11.82
CA LEU A 170 -4.34 1.07 11.13
C LEU A 170 -2.82 1.23 10.94
N ARG A 171 -2.02 0.95 11.97
CA ARG A 171 -0.56 0.95 11.85
C ARG A 171 -0.07 -0.08 10.84
N ALA A 172 -0.64 -1.28 10.83
CA ALA A 172 -0.31 -2.30 9.84
C ALA A 172 -0.64 -1.82 8.41
N PHE A 173 -1.84 -1.25 8.20
CA PHE A 173 -2.25 -0.68 6.92
C PHE A 173 -1.26 0.38 6.40
N GLN A 174 -0.87 1.32 7.25
CA GLN A 174 -0.04 2.45 6.83
C GLN A 174 1.45 2.07 6.72
N ARG A 175 1.93 1.12 7.54
CA ARG A 175 3.33 0.67 7.50
C ARG A 175 3.68 0.06 6.15
N ASP A 176 2.81 -0.77 5.60
CA ASP A 176 3.01 -1.40 4.29
C ASP A 176 3.00 -0.39 3.13
N GLN A 177 2.62 0.86 3.42
CA GLN A 177 2.55 1.96 2.47
C GLN A 177 3.58 3.07 2.74
N GLY A 178 4.47 2.90 3.72
CA GLY A 178 5.56 3.83 4.01
C GLY A 178 5.39 4.69 5.27
N LEU A 179 4.31 4.55 6.04
CA LEU A 179 4.06 5.34 7.24
C LEU A 179 3.77 4.46 8.46
N ASN A 180 4.74 4.34 9.38
CA ASN A 180 4.60 3.51 10.58
C ASN A 180 3.99 4.30 11.75
N THR A 181 2.68 4.57 11.70
CA THR A 181 1.92 5.30 12.75
C THR A 181 0.55 4.68 12.98
N ASP A 182 0.02 4.80 14.20
CA ASP A 182 -1.36 4.42 14.57
C ASP A 182 -2.37 5.58 14.45
N LYS A 183 -1.95 6.74 13.94
CA LYS A 183 -2.83 7.88 13.67
C LYS A 183 -3.23 7.87 12.20
N LEU A 184 -4.48 8.15 11.89
CA LEU A 184 -4.98 8.09 10.52
C LEU A 184 -4.48 9.30 9.73
N SER A 185 -3.65 9.08 8.71
CA SER A 185 -3.28 10.14 7.77
C SER A 185 -4.44 10.48 6.82
N THR A 186 -4.51 11.71 6.32
CA THR A 186 -5.52 12.13 5.32
C THR A 186 -5.39 11.29 4.05
N ALA A 187 -4.17 11.07 3.57
CA ALA A 187 -3.91 10.16 2.46
C ALA A 187 -4.40 8.73 2.77
N GLY A 188 -4.24 8.25 4.02
CA GLY A 188 -4.66 6.91 4.43
C GLY A 188 -6.17 6.78 4.44
N ALA A 189 -6.86 7.82 4.93
CA ALA A 189 -8.30 7.91 4.92
C ALA A 189 -8.86 7.92 3.48
N LYS A 190 -8.22 8.65 2.55
CA LYS A 190 -8.60 8.65 1.12
C LYS A 190 -8.43 7.26 0.49
N ARG A 191 -7.31 6.57 0.74
CA ARG A 191 -7.05 5.19 0.26
C ARG A 191 -7.98 4.14 0.84
N LEU A 192 -8.43 4.34 2.08
CA LEU A 192 -9.45 3.50 2.72
C LEU A 192 -10.86 3.79 2.21
N GLY A 193 -11.06 4.84 1.43
CA GLY A 193 -12.36 5.28 0.91
C GLY A 193 -13.21 6.03 1.94
N LEU A 194 -12.58 6.59 2.97
CA LEU A 194 -13.25 7.35 4.04
C LEU A 194 -13.34 8.84 3.71
N LEU A 195 -12.42 9.34 2.90
CA LEU A 195 -12.40 10.71 2.40
C LEU A 195 -12.40 10.73 0.88
N ILE A 196 -12.93 11.81 0.32
CA ILE A 196 -12.88 12.08 -1.11
C ILE A 196 -11.53 12.66 -1.51
N TYR A 197 -11.14 12.44 -2.76
CA TYR A 197 -10.04 13.16 -3.38
C TYR A 197 -10.54 14.53 -3.84
N GLU A 198 -9.78 15.56 -3.49
CA GLU A 198 -10.01 16.91 -3.96
C GLU A 198 -9.36 17.11 -5.34
N ARG A 199 -9.75 18.18 -6.03
CA ARG A 199 -9.22 18.45 -7.37
C ARG A 199 -7.70 18.64 -7.37
N ASP A 200 -7.17 19.21 -6.30
CA ASP A 200 -5.74 19.50 -6.14
C ASP A 200 -4.90 18.24 -5.88
N ASP A 201 -5.54 17.10 -5.55
CA ASP A 201 -4.86 15.80 -5.40
C ASP A 201 -4.61 15.10 -6.74
N LEU A 202 -5.25 15.54 -7.83
CA LEU A 202 -5.16 14.87 -9.13
C LEU A 202 -3.94 15.38 -9.91
N PRO A 203 -3.12 14.50 -10.50
CA PRO A 203 -2.06 14.94 -11.41
C PRO A 203 -2.70 15.67 -12.60
N GLY A 204 -2.27 16.91 -12.82
CA GLY A 204 -2.68 17.75 -13.95
C GLY A 204 -2.15 17.30 -15.30
#